data_AF-A0AAU4GD95-F1
#
_entry.id   AF-A0AAU4GD95-F1
#
_cell.length_a   1.000
_cell.length_b   1.000
_cell.length_c   1.000
_cell.angle_alpha   90.00
_cell.angle_beta   90.00
_cell.angle_gamma   90.00
#
_symmetry.space_group_name_H-M   'P 1'
#
loop_
_entity.id
_entity.type
_entity.pdbx_description
1 polymer ?
#
loop_
_entity_poly.entity_id
_entity_poly.type
_entity_poly.pdbx_seq_one_letter_code
_entity_poly.pdbx_strand_id
1 'polypeptide(L)'
;MADGFTVDPGQVAQHGQQVDALAARCDQVVAAGHEVTPGGWDNAYGVVCQPFPIAVRPLVENFLGQLGQITGGVRHTASALGTAADQYRQGDEENRKRVADLGTLLEQAVPQPTGPGGPQGAP
;
A
#
# COMPACT_ATOMS: atom_id res chain seq x y z
N MET A 1 9.75 -1.14 28.85
CA MET A 1 10.32 -0.31 27.78
C MET A 1 9.79 -0.92 26.50
N ALA A 2 8.86 -0.26 25.82
CA ALA A 2 8.34 -0.78 24.56
C ALA A 2 9.44 -0.57 23.51
N ASP A 3 9.97 -1.65 22.95
CA ASP A 3 10.80 -1.57 21.75
C ASP A 3 9.94 -0.93 20.65
N GLY A 4 10.23 0.35 20.36
CA GLY A 4 9.52 1.11 19.35
C GLY A 4 9.88 0.57 17.98
N PHE A 5 8.92 0.00 17.27
CA PHE A 5 9.07 -0.27 15.85
C PHE A 5 9.05 1.04 15.08
N THR A 6 10.17 1.41 14.45
CA THR A 6 10.21 2.47 13.44
C THR A 6 9.69 1.90 12.13
N VAL A 7 8.50 2.33 11.72
CA VAL A 7 7.93 1.99 10.41
C VAL A 7 8.25 3.11 9.45
N ASP A 8 8.92 2.80 8.34
CA ASP A 8 9.10 3.73 7.22
C ASP A 8 7.88 3.67 6.30
N PRO A 9 7.02 4.69 6.26
CA PRO A 9 5.81 4.69 5.42
C PRO A 9 6.14 4.61 3.93
N GLY A 10 7.32 5.07 3.52
CA GLY A 10 7.80 4.97 2.14
C GLY A 10 8.02 3.52 1.71
N GLN A 11 8.67 2.72 2.56
CA GLN A 11 8.90 1.29 2.30
C GLN A 11 7.59 0.49 2.29
N VAL A 12 6.65 0.81 3.18
CA VAL A 12 5.33 0.15 3.19
C VAL A 12 4.55 0.44 1.91
N ALA A 13 4.55 1.70 1.45
CA ALA A 13 3.93 2.07 0.18
C ALA A 13 4.60 1.39 -1.02
N GLN A 14 5.92 1.34 -1.04
CA GLN A 14 6.68 0.66 -2.10
C GLN A 14 6.37 -0.84 -2.14
N HIS A 15 6.27 -1.50 -0.98
CA HIS A 15 5.89 -2.91 -0.92
C HIS A 15 4.46 -3.13 -1.43
N GLY A 16 3.51 -2.26 -1.04
CA GLY A 16 2.15 -2.27 -1.59
C GLY A 16 2.13 -2.20 -3.13
N GLN A 17 2.96 -1.34 -3.73
CA GLN A 17 3.08 -1.24 -5.19
C GLN A 17 3.66 -2.51 -5.83
N GLN A 18 4.64 -3.17 -5.20
CA GLN A 18 5.20 -4.42 -5.70
C GLN A 18 4.16 -5.56 -5.68
N VAL A 19 3.35 -5.60 -4.63
CA VAL A 19 2.25 -6.56 -4.47
C VAL A 19 1.16 -6.31 -5.52
N ASP A 20 0.80 -5.05 -5.78
CA ASP A 20 -0.14 -4.70 -6.86
C ASP A 20 0.40 -5.05 -8.25
N ALA A 21 1.69 -4.85 -8.49
CA ALA A 21 2.33 -5.26 -9.74
C ALA A 21 2.30 -6.78 -9.95
N LEU A 22 2.38 -7.58 -8.88
CA LEU A 22 2.17 -9.03 -8.96
C LEU A 22 0.73 -9.37 -9.31
N ALA A 23 -0.25 -8.70 -8.69
CA ALA A 23 -1.66 -8.87 -9.02
C ALA A 23 -1.94 -8.59 -10.51
N ALA A 24 -1.37 -7.51 -11.05
CA ALA A 24 -1.49 -7.16 -12.47
C ALA A 24 -0.92 -8.23 -13.41
N ARG A 25 0.15 -8.95 -13.01
CA ARG A 25 0.67 -10.08 -13.79
C ARG A 25 -0.27 -11.28 -13.75
N CYS A 26 -0.89 -11.55 -12.60
CA CYS A 26 -1.91 -12.61 -12.51
C CYS A 26 -3.13 -12.28 -13.37
N ASP A 27 -3.57 -11.03 -13.42
CA ASP A 27 -4.64 -10.57 -14.31
C ASP A 27 -4.30 -10.83 -15.79
N GLN A 28 -3.05 -10.57 -16.20
CA GLN A 28 -2.58 -10.89 -17.55
C GLN A 28 -2.64 -12.39 -17.86
N VAL A 29 -2.28 -13.24 -16.90
CA VAL A 29 -2.37 -14.70 -17.05
C VAL A 29 -3.82 -15.16 -17.18
N VAL A 30 -4.73 -14.60 -16.37
CA VAL A 30 -6.17 -14.92 -16.45
C VAL A 30 -6.74 -14.49 -17.79
N ALA A 31 -6.42 -13.27 -18.25
CA ALA A 31 -6.84 -12.74 -19.54
C ALA A 31 -6.33 -13.62 -20.69
N ALA A 32 -5.05 -13.98 -20.69
CA ALA A 32 -4.48 -14.89 -21.68
C ALA A 32 -5.16 -16.27 -21.64
N GLY A 33 -5.47 -16.80 -20.45
CA GLY A 33 -6.19 -18.07 -20.32
C GLY A 33 -7.59 -18.04 -20.94
N HIS A 34 -8.32 -16.93 -20.79
CA HIS A 34 -9.61 -16.71 -21.42
C HIS A 34 -9.51 -16.49 -22.93
N GLU A 35 -8.45 -15.84 -23.41
CA GLU A 35 -8.25 -15.64 -24.85
C GLU A 35 -8.00 -16.96 -25.58
N VAL A 36 -7.28 -17.89 -24.94
CA VAL A 36 -7.02 -19.22 -25.47
C VAL A 36 -8.26 -20.14 -25.35
N THR A 37 -9.13 -19.92 -24.36
CA THR A 37 -10.31 -20.75 -24.04
C THR A 37 -11.59 -19.90 -24.10
N PRO A 38 -12.31 -19.80 -25.25
CA PRO A 38 -12.86 -20.94 -25.98
C PRO A 38 -12.56 -20.99 -27.50
N GLY A 39 -12.09 -19.90 -28.12
CA GLY A 39 -11.89 -19.80 -29.57
C GLY A 39 -10.52 -20.23 -30.07
N GLY A 40 -9.50 -20.24 -29.21
CA GLY A 40 -8.15 -20.72 -29.54
C GLY A 40 -8.06 -22.25 -29.60
N TRP A 41 -8.82 -22.95 -28.76
CA TRP A 41 -8.80 -24.42 -28.69
C TRP A 41 -9.42 -25.09 -29.92
N ASP A 42 -10.46 -24.48 -30.48
CA ASP A 42 -11.15 -25.01 -31.67
C ASP A 42 -10.28 -24.91 -32.94
N ASN A 43 -9.33 -23.97 -32.98
CA ASN A 43 -8.37 -23.78 -34.08
C ASN A 43 -7.03 -24.50 -33.86
N ALA A 44 -6.64 -24.74 -32.60
CA ALA A 44 -5.36 -25.38 -32.25
C ALA A 44 -5.43 -26.91 -32.26
N TYR A 45 -6.57 -27.48 -31.89
CA TYR A 45 -6.80 -28.93 -31.92
C TYR A 45 -7.60 -29.27 -33.18
N GLY A 46 -6.94 -29.84 -34.19
CA GLY A 46 -7.61 -30.33 -35.39
C GLY A 46 -8.71 -31.35 -35.08
N VAL A 47 -9.54 -31.71 -36.08
CA VAL A 47 -10.78 -32.51 -35.96
C VAL A 47 -10.65 -33.76 -35.07
N VAL A 48 -9.48 -34.41 -35.04
CA VAL A 48 -9.21 -35.62 -34.25
C VAL A 48 -9.05 -35.35 -32.75
N CYS A 49 -8.59 -34.17 -32.36
CA CYS A 49 -8.29 -33.81 -30.96
C CYS A 49 -9.37 -32.95 -30.29
N GLN A 50 -10.47 -32.64 -30.99
CA GLN A 50 -11.62 -31.89 -30.47
C GLN A 50 -12.23 -32.34 -29.13
N PRO A 51 -12.29 -33.64 -28.76
CA PRO A 51 -12.88 -34.03 -27.48
C PRO A 51 -12.01 -33.63 -26.26
N PHE A 52 -10.71 -33.43 -26.46
CA PHE A 52 -9.78 -33.08 -25.38
C PHE A 52 -10.07 -31.68 -24.77
N PRO A 53 -10.25 -30.62 -25.59
CA PRO A 53 -10.83 -29.35 -25.16
C PRO A 53 -12.07 -29.47 -24.27
N ILE A 54 -13.04 -30.28 -24.67
CA ILE A 54 -14.31 -30.41 -23.96
C ILE A 54 -14.10 -31.01 -22.56
N ALA A 55 -13.22 -32.00 -22.45
CA ALA A 55 -12.92 -32.65 -21.18
C ALA A 55 -12.15 -31.74 -20.18
N VAL A 56 -11.31 -30.85 -20.69
CA VAL A 56 -10.40 -30.03 -19.85
C VAL A 56 -10.92 -28.62 -19.58
N ARG A 57 -11.87 -28.12 -20.38
CA ARG A 57 -12.50 -26.78 -20.22
C ARG A 57 -12.98 -26.49 -18.78
N PRO A 58 -13.75 -27.37 -18.12
CA PRO A 58 -14.24 -27.09 -16.76
C PRO A 58 -13.11 -26.97 -15.73
N LEU A 59 -12.03 -27.74 -15.92
CA LEU A 59 -10.86 -27.69 -15.05
C LEU A 59 -10.13 -26.35 -15.23
N VAL A 60 -9.94 -25.91 -16.47
CA VAL A 60 -9.27 -24.63 -16.78
C VAL A 60 -10.10 -23.45 -16.30
N GLU A 61 -11.42 -23.45 -16.52
CA GLU A 61 -12.31 -22.40 -16.03
C GLU A 61 -12.26 -22.27 -14.50
N ASN A 62 -12.24 -23.41 -13.79
CA ASN A 62 -12.08 -23.41 -12.34
C ASN A 62 -10.72 -22.82 -11.91
N PHE A 63 -9.63 -23.21 -12.58
CA PHE A 63 -8.30 -22.64 -12.28
C PHE A 63 -8.24 -21.13 -12.54
N LEU A 64 -8.77 -20.65 -13.66
CA LEU A 64 -8.83 -19.22 -13.97
C LEU A 64 -9.67 -18.46 -12.95
N GLY A 65 -10.80 -19.04 -12.51
CA GLY A 65 -11.62 -18.49 -11.42
C GLY A 65 -10.86 -18.38 -10.10
N GLN A 66 -10.13 -19.43 -9.71
CA GLN A 66 -9.31 -19.41 -8.49
C GLN A 66 -8.17 -18.40 -8.56
N LEU A 67 -7.48 -18.30 -9.69
CA LEU A 67 -6.47 -17.27 -9.95
C LEU A 67 -7.05 -15.86 -9.81
N GLY A 68 -8.27 -15.63 -10.32
CA GLY A 68 -8.98 -14.36 -10.14
C GLY A 68 -9.24 -14.03 -8.67
N GLN A 69 -9.68 -15.00 -7.86
CA GLN A 69 -9.90 -14.82 -6.42
C GLN A 69 -8.61 -14.51 -5.66
N ILE A 70 -7.53 -15.24 -5.95
CA ILE A 70 -6.20 -14.98 -5.37
C ILE A 70 -5.74 -13.56 -5.72
N THR A 71 -5.91 -13.16 -6.98
CA THR A 71 -5.53 -11.82 -7.46
C THR A 71 -6.31 -10.73 -6.74
N GLY A 72 -7.60 -10.92 -6.51
CA GLY A 72 -8.42 -10.02 -5.69
C GLY A 72 -7.93 -9.89 -4.25
N GLY A 73 -7.55 -11.01 -3.63
CA GLY A 73 -6.96 -11.01 -2.27
C GLY A 73 -5.63 -10.26 -2.20
N VAL A 74 -4.73 -10.51 -3.16
CA VAL A 74 -3.43 -9.82 -3.25
C VAL A 74 -3.62 -8.31 -3.42
N ARG A 75 -4.55 -7.88 -4.28
CA ARG A 75 -4.88 -6.47 -4.50
C ARG A 75 -5.49 -5.83 -3.24
N HIS A 76 -6.32 -6.56 -2.51
CA HIS A 76 -6.84 -6.10 -1.22
C HIS A 76 -5.70 -5.86 -0.21
N THR A 77 -4.73 -6.77 -0.12
CA THR A 77 -3.55 -6.59 0.73
C THR A 77 -2.70 -5.40 0.30
N ALA A 78 -2.47 -5.21 -1.01
CA ALA A 78 -1.76 -4.03 -1.52
C ALA A 78 -2.45 -2.72 -1.13
N SER A 79 -3.79 -2.66 -1.25
CA SER A 79 -4.58 -1.51 -0.82
C SER A 79 -4.46 -1.25 0.68
N ALA A 80 -4.53 -2.31 1.51
CA ALA A 80 -4.39 -2.19 2.95
C ALA A 80 -3.01 -1.64 3.37
N LEU A 81 -1.94 -2.07 2.69
CA LEU A 81 -0.59 -1.53 2.89
C LEU A 81 -0.51 -0.04 2.53
N GLY A 82 -1.12 0.37 1.41
CA GLY A 82 -1.22 1.78 1.03
C GLY A 82 -1.93 2.61 2.09
N THR A 83 -3.10 2.15 2.56
CA THR A 83 -3.85 2.80 3.63
C THR A 83 -3.06 2.88 4.94
N ALA A 84 -2.34 1.83 5.32
CA ALA A 84 -1.49 1.85 6.51
C ALA A 84 -0.37 2.90 6.38
N ALA A 85 0.30 2.97 5.21
CA ALA A 85 1.32 3.98 4.96
C ALA A 85 0.76 5.42 5.05
N ASP A 86 -0.45 5.65 4.54
CA ASP A 86 -1.14 6.95 4.67
C ASP A 86 -1.42 7.31 6.13
N GLN A 87 -1.91 6.35 6.92
CA GLN A 87 -2.18 6.56 8.34
C GLN A 87 -0.90 6.90 9.12
N TYR A 88 0.21 6.23 8.84
CA TYR A 88 1.50 6.57 9.46
C TYR A 88 1.95 7.99 9.10
N ARG A 89 1.86 8.37 7.81
CA ARG A 89 2.23 9.73 7.39
C ARG A 89 1.36 10.80 8.06
N GLN A 90 0.05 10.55 8.15
CA GLN A 90 -0.86 11.48 8.79
C GLN A 90 -0.56 11.61 10.29
N GLY A 91 -0.34 10.49 10.98
CA GLY A 91 0.03 10.49 12.40
C GLY A 91 1.33 11.25 12.67
N ASP A 92 2.35 11.06 11.82
CA ASP A 92 3.62 11.78 11.93
C ASP A 92 3.45 13.29 11.68
N GLU A 93 2.62 13.69 10.72
CA GLU A 93 2.32 15.10 10.43
C GLU A 93 1.57 15.74 11.60
N GLU A 94 0.55 15.07 12.14
CA GLU A 94 -0.21 15.56 13.28
C GLU A 94 0.67 15.69 14.54
N ASN A 95 1.52 14.70 14.81
CA ASN A 95 2.47 14.76 15.92
C ASN A 95 3.49 15.89 15.72
N ARG A 96 4.01 16.08 14.50
CA ARG A 96 4.94 17.17 14.21
C ARG A 96 4.30 18.54 14.46
N LYS A 97 3.05 18.73 14.03
CA LYS A 97 2.29 19.97 14.31
C LYS A 97 2.13 20.20 15.80
N ARG A 98 1.68 19.19 16.55
CA ARG A 98 1.53 19.28 18.02
C ARG A 98 2.83 19.66 18.71
N VAL A 99 3.95 19.06 18.31
CA VAL A 99 5.26 19.39 18.88
C VAL A 99 5.68 20.82 18.54
N ALA A 100 5.44 21.29 17.31
CA ALA A 100 5.72 22.67 16.92
C ALA A 100 4.85 23.69 17.68
N ASP A 101 3.57 23.39 17.86
CA ASP A 101 2.64 24.21 18.63
C ASP A 101 3.08 24.30 20.09
N LEU A 102 3.44 23.18 20.71
CA LEU A 102 3.99 23.15 22.07
C LEU A 102 5.27 23.97 22.19
N GLY A 103 6.19 23.87 21.23
CA GLY A 103 7.41 24.68 21.21
C GLY A 103 7.11 26.18 21.15
N THR A 104 6.13 26.58 20.35
CA THR A 104 5.69 27.98 20.22
C THR A 104 5.06 28.48 21.53
N LEU A 105 4.23 27.67 22.18
CA LEU A 105 3.64 27.99 23.47
C LEU A 105 4.69 28.11 24.59
N LEU A 106 5.70 27.23 24.59
CA LEU A 106 6.80 27.29 25.56
C LEU A 106 7.63 28.57 25.36
N GLU A 107 7.97 28.93 24.12
CA GLU A 107 8.72 30.15 23.81
C GLU A 107 7.97 31.42 24.27
N GLN A 108 6.64 31.45 24.08
CA GLN A 108 5.79 32.55 24.56
C GLN A 108 5.68 32.60 26.09
N ALA A 109 5.79 31.46 26.76
CA ALA A 109 5.72 31.37 28.21
C ALA A 109 7.06 31.68 28.91
N VAL A 110 8.19 31.77 28.18
CA VAL A 110 9.48 32.15 28.74
C VAL A 110 9.52 33.67 28.95
N PRO A 111 9.58 34.18 30.21
CA PRO A 111 9.74 35.59 30.46
C PRO A 111 11.13 36.07 30.00
N GLN A 112 11.17 37.15 29.22
CA GLN A 112 12.42 37.82 28.84
C GLN A 112 13.21 38.19 30.11
N PRO A 113 14.53 37.93 30.17
CA PRO A 113 15.34 38.38 31.30
C PRO A 113 15.30 39.91 31.34
N THR A 114 14.62 40.44 32.35
CA THR A 114 14.66 41.86 32.68
C THR A 114 16.11 42.21 33.04
N GLY A 115 16.78 42.91 32.13
CA GLY A 115 18.15 43.39 32.33
C GLY A 115 18.27 44.20 33.63
N PRO A 116 19.41 44.12 34.33
CA PRO A 116 19.54 44.68 35.67
C PRO A 116 19.43 46.20 35.60
N GLY A 117 18.45 46.73 36.35
CA GLY A 117 18.37 48.16 36.65
C GLY A 117 19.67 48.61 37.33
N GLY A 118 20.42 49.45 36.63
CA GLY A 118 21.49 50.22 37.25
C GLY A 118 20.89 51.27 38.20
N PRO A 119 21.37 51.40 39.44
CA PRO A 119 20.88 52.42 40.36
C PRO A 119 21.23 53.82 39.84
N GLN A 120 20.22 54.63 39.53
CA GLN A 120 20.35 56.08 39.44
C GLN A 120 20.65 56.62 40.85
N GLY A 121 21.93 56.85 41.13
CA GLY A 121 22.39 57.68 42.22
C GLY A 121 22.51 59.14 41.77
N ALA A 122 21.63 59.98 42.27
CA ALA A 122 21.84 61.41 42.51
C ALA A 122 21.69 61.59 44.05
N PRO A 123 22.22 62.63 44.72
CA PRO A 123 22.64 63.96 44.21
C PRO A 123 24.14 64.18 44.05
#